data_AF-X0SM58-F1
#
_entry.id   AF-X0SM58-F1
#
_cell.length_a   1.000
_cell.length_b   1.000
_cell.length_c   1.000
_cell.angle_alpha   90.00
_cell.angle_beta   90.00
_cell.angle_gamma   90.00
#
_symmetry.space_group_name_H-M   'P 1'
#
loop_
_entity.id
_entity.type
_entity.pdbx_description
1 polymer ?
#
loop_
_entity_poly.entity_id
_entity_poly.type
_entity_poly.pdbx_seq_one_letter_code
_entity_poly.pdbx_strand_id
1 'polypeptide(L)'
;AGILLFSDGNPTKGSPVTDMAREAAVPTFAIGVGGRPDSATSRPNIEIVSADMPFEAVKNNVTTLNVRVRIIGMPNSAVQLTLKEQGIADPVARQSVIVTKNVQEASVTLKYTPGDRGAETPLKKGQPDIRMLTVAAAAGPKETITDDNSHQLHVLITEPRIRVLYIEGSIRPEYKPLRRVFDSDPNVQLMSLIRMRKSKFQASGSVGGRKLLRLPTTKADFDRFDVLILGDLDRTYLMDKVVGDLRLTRIKEFVEGGGALLMLSGANSFGPGGYENTPVEQVLPVFVGGRTQENEATPFLPQLTAEGAKHKVFDGIDKYMFGPGGRKPDPNLPRLPNL
;
A
#
# COMPACT_ATOMS: atom_id res chain seq x y z
N ALA A 1 21.75 -27.05 54.22
CA ALA A 1 22.31 -27.36 52.89
C ALA A 1 21.64 -26.44 51.86
N GLY A 2 22.34 -26.05 50.80
CA GLY A 2 21.81 -25.19 49.74
C GLY A 2 22.45 -25.54 48.39
N ILE A 3 21.78 -25.20 47.30
CA ILE A 3 22.23 -25.47 45.93
C ILE A 3 22.75 -24.17 45.32
N LEU A 4 23.98 -24.18 44.81
CA LEU A 4 24.53 -23.10 43.99
C LEU A 4 24.49 -23.55 42.53
N LEU A 5 23.62 -22.94 41.73
CA LEU A 5 23.42 -23.31 40.33
C LEU A 5 24.17 -22.33 39.44
N PHE A 6 25.19 -22.80 38.73
CA PHE A 6 25.86 -22.05 37.66
C PHE A 6 25.26 -22.46 36.33
N SER A 7 24.65 -21.52 35.61
CA SER A 7 23.97 -21.81 34.34
C SER A 7 23.89 -20.57 33.45
N ASP A 8 23.96 -20.75 32.14
CA ASP A 8 23.67 -19.73 31.12
C ASP A 8 22.16 -19.54 30.87
N GLY A 9 21.32 -20.29 31.58
CA GLY A 9 19.86 -20.18 31.52
C GLY A 9 19.22 -20.85 30.30
N ASN A 10 19.98 -21.54 29.45
CA ASN A 10 19.46 -22.13 28.21
C ASN A 10 19.25 -23.65 28.37
N PRO A 11 18.01 -24.13 28.57
CA PRO A 11 17.76 -25.55 28.83
C PRO A 11 17.96 -26.38 27.56
N THR A 12 18.83 -27.40 27.62
CA THR A 12 19.10 -28.29 26.49
C THR A 12 18.07 -29.43 26.36
N LYS A 13 17.42 -29.82 27.47
CA LYS A 13 16.32 -30.81 27.58
C LYS A 13 15.73 -30.79 29.00
N GLY A 14 14.47 -31.22 29.16
CA GLY A 14 13.84 -31.48 30.47
C GLY A 14 12.75 -30.49 30.87
N SER A 15 12.18 -30.70 32.06
CA SER A 15 11.17 -29.82 32.67
C SER A 15 11.73 -28.43 33.00
N PRO A 16 10.89 -27.40 33.13
CA PRO A 16 11.35 -26.05 33.49
C PRO A 16 12.16 -26.08 34.79
N VAL A 17 13.39 -25.56 34.75
CA VAL A 17 14.32 -25.55 35.89
C VAL A 17 13.73 -24.83 37.11
N THR A 18 12.80 -23.89 36.87
CA THR A 18 12.04 -23.17 37.90
C THR A 18 11.15 -24.07 38.73
N ASP A 19 10.56 -25.11 38.13
CA ASP A 19 9.65 -26.02 38.81
C ASP A 19 10.47 -26.98 39.69
N MET A 20 11.58 -27.50 39.16
CA MET A 20 12.53 -28.32 39.93
C MET A 20 13.14 -27.55 41.11
N ALA A 21 13.48 -26.27 40.94
CA ALA A 21 13.99 -25.43 42.01
C ALA A 21 12.95 -25.15 43.10
N ARG A 22 11.66 -25.17 42.76
CA ARG A 22 10.56 -24.99 43.71
C ARG A 22 10.24 -26.28 44.48
N GLU A 23 10.46 -27.43 43.86
CA GLU A 23 10.36 -28.75 44.50
C GLU A 23 11.58 -29.08 45.37
N ALA A 24 12.72 -28.42 45.15
CA ALA A 24 13.89 -28.58 45.99
C ALA A 24 13.61 -28.06 47.41
N ALA A 25 13.67 -28.95 48.41
CA ALA A 25 13.49 -28.62 49.84
C ALA A 25 14.64 -27.76 50.44
N VAL A 26 15.52 -27.21 49.60
CA VAL A 26 16.69 -26.42 50.00
C VAL A 26 16.80 -25.16 49.13
N PRO A 27 17.28 -24.03 49.70
CA PRO A 27 17.41 -22.80 48.94
C PRO A 27 18.38 -22.98 47.77
N THR A 28 17.93 -22.57 46.58
CA THR A 28 18.68 -22.62 45.33
C THR A 28 19.06 -21.20 44.92
N PHE A 29 20.35 -20.92 44.79
CA PHE A 29 20.89 -19.64 44.33
C PHE A 29 21.45 -19.81 42.94
N ALA A 30 20.84 -19.14 41.95
CA ALA A 30 21.29 -19.19 40.56
C ALA A 30 22.30 -18.07 40.28
N ILE A 31 23.46 -18.46 39.75
CA ILE A 31 24.48 -17.57 39.21
C ILE A 31 24.49 -17.75 37.69
N GLY A 32 24.10 -16.68 37.00
CA GLY A 32 24.16 -16.62 35.54
C GLY A 32 25.61 -16.69 35.05
N VAL A 33 25.94 -17.69 34.22
CA VAL A 33 27.25 -17.83 33.60
C VAL A 33 27.12 -17.53 32.12
N GLY A 34 27.83 -16.52 31.62
CA GLY A 34 27.76 -16.08 30.23
C GLY A 34 28.09 -14.59 30.11
N GLY A 35 28.40 -14.14 28.90
CA GLY A 35 28.58 -12.71 28.65
C GLY A 35 27.26 -11.98 28.81
N ARG A 36 27.26 -10.80 29.46
CA ARG A 36 26.11 -9.90 29.37
C ARG A 36 26.01 -9.41 27.91
N PRO A 37 24.82 -9.39 27.28
CA PRO A 37 24.67 -8.95 25.89
C PRO A 37 25.25 -7.54 25.65
N ASP A 38 25.23 -6.68 26.68
CA ASP A 38 25.71 -5.29 26.62
C ASP A 38 27.18 -5.10 27.04
N SER A 39 27.91 -6.17 27.36
CA SER A 39 29.32 -6.05 27.77
C SER A 39 30.26 -6.03 26.57
N ALA A 40 31.39 -5.32 26.67
CA ALA A 40 32.45 -5.30 25.65
C ALA A 40 33.08 -6.69 25.39
N THR A 41 32.73 -7.70 26.19
CA THR A 41 33.09 -9.12 26.05
C THR A 41 32.00 -9.96 25.39
N SER A 42 30.89 -9.35 24.97
CA SER A 42 29.84 -10.01 24.20
C SER A 42 30.39 -10.44 22.84
N ARG A 43 30.13 -11.69 22.45
CA ARG A 43 30.62 -12.24 21.18
C ARG A 43 29.98 -11.47 20.03
N PRO A 44 30.71 -11.25 18.91
CA PRO A 44 30.12 -10.67 17.72
C PRO A 44 28.87 -11.47 17.30
N ASN A 45 27.75 -10.77 17.13
CA ASN A 45 26.47 -11.37 16.73
C ASN A 45 25.66 -10.40 15.90
N ILE A 46 25.03 -10.91 14.86
CA ILE A 46 23.96 -10.25 14.11
C ILE A 46 22.70 -11.06 14.40
N GLU A 47 21.60 -10.37 14.62
CA GLU A 47 20.33 -11.03 14.92
C GLU A 47 19.20 -10.28 14.26
N ILE A 48 18.35 -10.99 13.53
CA ILE A 48 17.09 -10.45 13.04
C ILE A 48 16.05 -10.56 14.16
N VAL A 49 15.80 -9.44 14.84
CA VAL A 49 14.86 -9.34 15.97
C VAL A 49 13.41 -9.44 15.51
N SER A 50 13.06 -8.78 14.39
CA SER A 50 11.76 -8.95 13.76
C SER A 50 11.80 -8.61 12.27
N ALA A 51 10.88 -9.19 11.50
CA ALA A 51 10.69 -8.90 10.10
C ALA A 51 9.19 -8.84 9.81
N ASP A 52 8.69 -7.64 9.54
CA ASP A 52 7.26 -7.33 9.51
C ASP A 52 6.87 -6.75 8.14
N MET A 53 5.89 -7.36 7.48
CA MET A 53 5.30 -6.85 6.23
C MET A 53 3.79 -7.14 6.18
N PRO A 54 3.02 -6.47 5.30
CA PRO A 54 1.64 -6.82 5.05
C PRO A 54 1.49 -8.29 4.65
N PHE A 55 0.46 -8.97 5.15
CA PHE A 55 0.16 -10.36 4.80
C PHE A 55 -0.20 -10.56 3.32
N GLU A 56 -0.58 -9.47 2.64
CA GLU A 56 -0.93 -9.45 1.23
C GLU A 56 -0.05 -8.45 0.47
N ALA A 57 0.43 -8.85 -0.70
CA ALA A 57 1.13 -7.98 -1.63
C ALA A 57 0.52 -8.12 -3.04
N VAL A 58 0.35 -6.99 -3.72
CA VAL A 58 -0.19 -6.98 -5.07
C VAL A 58 0.96 -7.22 -6.06
N LYS A 59 0.77 -8.18 -6.97
CA LYS A 59 1.73 -8.48 -8.04
C LYS A 59 2.06 -7.20 -8.83
N ASN A 60 3.33 -7.02 -9.20
CA ASN A 60 3.86 -5.85 -9.89
C ASN A 60 3.81 -4.52 -9.09
N ASN A 61 3.30 -4.53 -7.85
CA ASN A 61 3.29 -3.36 -6.98
C ASN A 61 4.34 -3.48 -5.88
N VAL A 62 4.93 -2.34 -5.51
CA VAL A 62 5.95 -2.29 -4.45
C VAL A 62 5.27 -2.44 -3.09
N THR A 63 5.71 -3.44 -2.32
CA THR A 63 5.40 -3.63 -0.90
C THR A 63 6.68 -3.46 -0.08
N THR A 64 6.56 -3.03 1.17
CA THR A 64 7.69 -2.80 2.06
C THR A 64 7.74 -3.84 3.18
N LEU A 65 8.94 -4.35 3.45
CA LEU A 65 9.29 -5.20 4.58
C LEU A 65 10.15 -4.39 5.54
N ASN A 66 9.72 -4.28 6.80
CA ASN A 66 10.48 -3.62 7.85
C ASN A 66 11.20 -4.66 8.69
N VAL A 67 12.52 -4.55 8.79
CA VAL A 67 13.39 -5.49 9.48
C VAL A 67 14.07 -4.77 10.62
N ARG A 68 13.94 -5.31 11.84
CA ARG A 68 14.74 -4.88 12.99
C ARG A 68 15.91 -5.84 13.15
N VAL A 69 17.12 -5.31 13.08
CA VAL A 69 18.36 -6.05 13.24
C VAL A 69 19.11 -5.52 14.47
N ARG A 70 19.59 -6.44 15.31
CA ARG A 70 20.46 -6.15 16.45
C ARG A 70 21.86 -6.62 16.09
N ILE A 71 22.84 -5.74 16.28
CA ILE A 71 24.23 -5.98 15.91
C ILE A 71 25.11 -5.70 17.11
N ILE A 72 25.94 -6.66 17.50
CA ILE A 72 26.79 -6.63 18.69
C ILE A 72 28.25 -6.92 18.29
N GLY A 73 29.20 -6.20 18.86
CA GLY A 73 30.63 -6.52 18.78
C GLY A 73 31.28 -6.25 17.41
N MET A 74 30.63 -5.47 16.53
CA MET A 74 31.10 -5.21 15.16
C MET A 74 31.10 -3.72 14.77
N PRO A 75 31.72 -2.82 15.56
CA PRO A 75 31.81 -1.41 15.20
C PRO A 75 32.60 -1.22 13.90
N ASN A 76 32.24 -0.20 13.12
CA ASN A 76 32.85 0.17 11.84
C ASN A 76 32.76 -0.92 10.76
N SER A 77 31.74 -1.78 10.82
CA SER A 77 31.45 -2.78 9.80
C SER A 77 30.17 -2.42 9.02
N ALA A 78 30.00 -3.04 7.85
CA ALA A 78 28.76 -2.97 7.08
C ALA A 78 28.12 -4.36 7.02
N VAL A 79 26.88 -4.47 7.49
CA VAL A 79 26.10 -5.70 7.43
C VAL A 79 25.15 -5.61 6.24
N GLN A 80 25.23 -6.56 5.31
CA GLN A 80 24.30 -6.64 4.18
C GLN A 80 23.10 -7.50 4.55
N LEU A 81 21.91 -6.92 4.47
CA LEU A 81 20.64 -7.62 4.49
C LEU A 81 20.23 -7.96 3.06
N THR A 82 19.74 -9.17 2.87
CA THR A 82 19.19 -9.66 1.60
C THR A 82 17.80 -10.22 1.81
N LEU A 83 16.89 -9.94 0.89
CA LEU A 83 15.59 -10.58 0.81
C LEU A 83 15.63 -11.58 -0.34
N LYS A 84 15.27 -12.84 -0.07
CA LYS A 84 15.16 -13.89 -1.07
C LYS A 84 13.74 -14.42 -1.11
N GLU A 85 13.27 -14.69 -2.32
CA GLU A 85 12.01 -15.40 -2.56
C GLU A 85 12.32 -16.85 -2.89
N GLN A 86 11.59 -17.79 -2.31
CA GLN A 86 11.77 -19.21 -2.59
C GLN A 86 11.54 -19.52 -4.09
N GLY A 87 12.50 -20.21 -4.72
CA GLY A 87 12.46 -20.55 -6.15
C GLY A 87 12.97 -19.44 -7.08
N ILE A 88 13.50 -18.34 -6.53
CA ILE A 88 14.27 -17.33 -7.26
C ILE A 88 15.71 -17.35 -6.74
N ALA A 89 16.67 -17.59 -7.63
CA ALA A 89 18.08 -17.73 -7.24
C ALA A 89 18.67 -16.41 -6.73
N ASP A 90 18.39 -15.31 -7.41
CA ASP A 90 18.87 -13.99 -7.04
C ASP A 90 18.02 -13.37 -5.92
N PRO A 91 18.62 -12.66 -4.96
CA PRO A 91 17.87 -11.93 -3.96
C PRO A 91 17.10 -10.78 -4.61
N VAL A 92 15.83 -10.67 -4.24
CA VAL A 92 14.87 -9.68 -4.76
C VAL A 92 15.13 -8.27 -4.20
N ALA A 93 15.83 -8.17 -3.07
CA ALA A 93 16.28 -6.90 -2.51
C ALA A 93 17.59 -7.05 -1.72
N ARG A 94 18.38 -5.98 -1.66
CA ARG A 94 19.59 -5.88 -0.84
C ARG A 94 19.64 -4.50 -0.19
N GLN A 95 20.10 -4.44 1.06
CA GLN A 95 20.35 -3.17 1.75
C GLN A 95 21.47 -3.35 2.76
N SER A 96 22.32 -2.34 2.92
CA SER A 96 23.42 -2.38 3.89
C SER A 96 23.12 -1.51 5.11
N VAL A 97 23.53 -1.99 6.29
CA VAL A 97 23.49 -1.27 7.55
C VAL A 97 24.93 -0.95 7.96
N ILE A 98 25.22 0.34 8.15
CA ILE A 98 26.51 0.78 8.68
C ILE A 98 26.45 0.72 10.20
N VAL A 99 27.39 0.00 10.81
CA VAL A 99 27.47 -0.19 12.25
C VAL A 99 28.46 0.81 12.82
N THR A 100 27.98 1.68 13.70
CA THR A 100 28.80 2.75 14.30
C THR A 100 29.04 2.54 15.80
N LYS A 101 28.20 1.74 16.46
CA LYS A 101 28.26 1.44 17.89
C LYS A 101 28.63 -0.02 18.12
N ASN A 102 29.16 -0.31 19.32
CA ASN A 102 29.43 -1.69 19.72
C ASN A 102 28.15 -2.53 19.87
N VAL A 103 27.04 -1.89 20.25
CA VAL A 103 25.69 -2.45 20.23
C VAL A 103 24.81 -1.48 19.46
N GLN A 104 24.20 -1.94 18.37
CA GLN A 104 23.34 -1.14 17.52
C GLN A 104 22.09 -1.93 17.13
N GLU A 105 20.92 -1.37 17.45
CA GLU A 105 19.67 -1.79 16.83
C GLU A 105 19.34 -0.85 15.67
N ALA A 106 19.03 -1.42 14.51
CA ALA A 106 18.68 -0.68 13.31
C ALA A 106 17.36 -1.19 12.74
N SER A 107 16.52 -0.27 12.28
CA SER A 107 15.32 -0.58 11.48
C SER A 107 15.62 -0.31 10.01
N VAL A 108 15.42 -1.31 9.18
CA VAL A 108 15.74 -1.28 7.74
C VAL A 108 14.50 -1.63 6.94
N THR A 109 14.20 -0.82 5.94
CA THR A 109 13.09 -1.09 5.00
C THR A 109 13.64 -1.69 3.71
N LEU A 110 13.22 -2.91 3.40
CA LEU A 110 13.45 -3.58 2.12
C LEU A 110 12.20 -3.43 1.25
N LYS A 111 12.40 -3.13 -0.04
CA LYS A 111 11.32 -3.07 -1.02
C LYS A 111 11.19 -4.42 -1.72
N TYR A 112 9.96 -4.90 -1.86
CA TYR A 112 9.63 -6.15 -2.54
C TYR A 112 8.56 -5.88 -3.60
N THR A 113 8.83 -6.24 -4.84
CA THR A 113 7.86 -6.17 -5.93
C THR A 113 7.63 -7.60 -6.45
N PRO A 114 6.48 -8.23 -6.13
CA PRO A 114 6.22 -9.60 -6.54
C PRO A 114 6.09 -9.67 -8.07
N GLY A 115 6.97 -10.44 -8.71
CA GLY A 115 6.92 -10.71 -10.15
C GLY A 115 6.15 -11.98 -10.49
N ASP A 116 6.40 -12.51 -11.67
CA ASP A 116 5.99 -13.88 -12.01
C ASP A 116 6.69 -14.90 -11.11
N ARG A 117 6.01 -16.02 -10.85
CA ARG A 117 6.52 -17.09 -10.00
C ARG A 117 7.73 -17.76 -10.67
N GLY A 118 8.73 -18.16 -9.87
CA GLY A 118 9.87 -18.91 -10.37
C GLY A 118 9.42 -20.22 -11.05
N ALA A 119 10.13 -20.62 -12.12
CA ALA A 119 9.79 -21.81 -12.90
C ALA A 119 9.73 -23.10 -12.07
N GLU A 120 10.45 -23.13 -10.95
CA GLU A 120 10.56 -24.27 -10.03
C GLU A 120 9.32 -24.46 -9.14
N THR A 121 8.48 -23.42 -8.98
CA THR A 121 7.28 -23.48 -8.12
C THR A 121 6.05 -22.98 -8.88
N PRO A 122 5.56 -23.67 -9.93
CA PRO A 122 4.41 -23.20 -10.68
C PRO A 122 3.13 -23.18 -9.83
N LEU A 123 2.31 -22.13 -10.01
CA LEU A 123 1.01 -22.00 -9.33
C LEU A 123 -0.03 -22.92 -10.00
N LYS A 124 -0.69 -23.77 -9.21
CA LYS A 124 -1.82 -24.57 -9.69
C LYS A 124 -3.09 -23.71 -9.73
N LYS A 125 -3.91 -23.89 -10.76
CA LYS A 125 -5.18 -23.14 -10.93
C LYS A 125 -6.08 -23.31 -9.70
N GLY A 126 -6.55 -22.20 -9.16
CA GLY A 126 -7.47 -22.17 -8.00
C GLY A 126 -6.78 -22.23 -6.63
N GLN A 127 -5.44 -22.29 -6.57
CA GLN A 127 -4.71 -22.16 -5.31
C GLN A 127 -4.31 -20.71 -5.04
N PRO A 128 -4.29 -20.27 -3.77
CA PRO A 128 -3.74 -18.97 -3.41
C PRO A 128 -2.22 -18.94 -3.69
N ASP A 129 -1.71 -17.85 -4.27
CA ASP A 129 -0.27 -17.67 -4.49
C ASP A 129 0.40 -17.22 -3.19
N ILE A 130 0.66 -18.17 -2.30
CA ILE A 130 1.44 -17.93 -1.09
C ILE A 130 2.92 -18.11 -1.43
N ARG A 131 3.73 -17.11 -1.10
CA ARG A 131 5.18 -17.11 -1.33
C ARG A 131 5.93 -17.02 -0.02
N MET A 132 6.99 -17.82 0.11
CA MET A 132 7.89 -17.78 1.25
C MET A 132 9.04 -16.83 0.93
N LEU A 133 9.21 -15.82 1.78
CA LEU A 133 10.33 -14.89 1.74
C LEU A 133 11.26 -15.16 2.92
N THR A 134 12.56 -15.09 2.66
CA THR A 134 13.60 -15.20 3.68
C THR A 134 14.39 -13.91 3.67
N VAL A 135 14.33 -13.16 4.76
CA VAL A 135 15.32 -12.11 5.01
C VAL A 135 16.52 -12.73 5.71
N ALA A 136 17.72 -12.39 5.25
CA ALA A 136 18.96 -12.88 5.84
C ALA A 136 20.02 -11.78 5.90
N ALA A 137 20.75 -11.73 7.01
CA ALA A 137 21.97 -10.96 7.16
C ALA A 137 23.17 -11.82 6.72
N ALA A 138 24.12 -11.21 6.00
CA ALA A 138 25.41 -11.84 5.73
C ALA A 138 26.17 -12.01 7.05
N ALA A 139 26.77 -13.18 7.24
CA ALA A 139 27.51 -13.49 8.46
C ALA A 139 28.65 -12.50 8.71
N GLY A 140 28.75 -12.03 9.95
CA GLY A 140 29.70 -11.04 10.38
C GLY A 140 31.12 -11.63 10.59
N PRO A 141 32.16 -10.79 10.55
CA PRO A 141 33.50 -11.26 10.89
C PRO A 141 33.56 -11.73 12.35
N LYS A 142 33.99 -12.97 12.57
CA LYS A 142 34.09 -13.62 13.90
C LYS A 142 32.75 -13.85 14.61
N GLU A 143 31.65 -13.76 13.87
CA GLU A 143 30.36 -14.23 14.35
C GLU A 143 30.38 -15.76 14.49
N THR A 144 29.82 -16.27 15.58
CA THR A 144 29.80 -17.72 15.88
C THR A 144 28.40 -18.31 15.79
N ILE A 145 27.37 -17.50 16.01
CA ILE A 145 25.97 -17.91 15.95
C ILE A 145 25.42 -17.30 14.66
N THR A 146 24.88 -18.12 13.78
CA THR A 146 24.35 -17.67 12.49
C THR A 146 22.91 -18.07 12.26
N ASP A 147 22.31 -18.83 13.17
CA ASP A 147 20.95 -19.35 13.03
C ASP A 147 19.90 -18.23 13.20
N ASP A 148 20.25 -17.17 13.93
CA ASP A 148 19.47 -15.95 14.17
C ASP A 148 19.69 -14.85 13.11
N ASN A 149 20.53 -15.12 12.11
CA ASN A 149 20.75 -14.22 10.97
C ASN A 149 19.66 -14.28 9.92
N SER A 150 18.64 -15.11 10.09
CA SER A 150 17.57 -15.24 9.10
C SER A 150 16.20 -15.28 9.74
N HIS A 151 15.22 -14.75 9.02
CA HIS A 151 13.82 -14.82 9.39
C HIS A 151 12.98 -15.14 8.16
N GLN A 152 12.06 -16.09 8.30
CA GLN A 152 11.16 -16.51 7.23
C GLN A 152 9.76 -15.93 7.45
N LEU A 153 9.08 -15.62 6.36
CA LEU A 153 7.74 -15.07 6.36
C LEU A 153 6.98 -15.51 5.11
N HIS A 154 5.66 -15.54 5.22
CA HIS A 154 4.77 -15.92 4.13
C HIS A 154 3.92 -14.71 3.73
N VAL A 155 3.80 -14.50 2.43
CA VAL A 155 2.99 -13.42 1.86
C VAL A 155 2.04 -13.98 0.81
N LEU A 156 0.78 -13.54 0.85
CA LEU A 156 -0.20 -13.82 -0.18
C LEU A 156 -0.03 -12.82 -1.32
N ILE A 157 0.25 -13.32 -2.53
CA ILE A 157 0.32 -12.49 -3.72
C ILE A 157 -1.05 -12.48 -4.40
N THR A 158 -1.61 -11.29 -4.57
CA THR A 158 -2.86 -11.09 -5.32
C THR A 158 -2.57 -10.42 -6.66
N GLU A 159 -3.39 -10.76 -7.66
CA GLU A 159 -3.34 -10.14 -8.99
C GLU A 159 -4.72 -9.52 -9.29
N PRO A 160 -5.11 -8.46 -8.56
CA PRO A 160 -6.36 -7.77 -8.82
C PRO A 160 -6.35 -7.25 -10.26
N ARG A 161 -7.49 -7.34 -10.96
CA ARG A 161 -7.68 -6.73 -12.27
C ARG A 161 -8.74 -5.67 -12.14
N ILE A 162 -8.34 -4.46 -11.77
CA ILE A 162 -9.24 -3.33 -11.57
C ILE A 162 -9.71 -2.84 -12.94
N ARG A 163 -11.01 -2.94 -13.20
CA ARG A 163 -11.63 -2.55 -14.47
C ARG A 163 -12.20 -1.16 -14.34
N VAL A 164 -11.61 -0.19 -15.04
CA VAL A 164 -11.95 1.23 -14.92
C VAL A 164 -12.68 1.69 -16.16
N LEU A 165 -13.85 2.31 -15.99
CA LEU A 165 -14.51 3.11 -17.02
C LEU A 165 -14.32 4.59 -16.73
N TYR A 166 -13.56 5.29 -17.58
CA TYR A 166 -13.36 6.73 -17.50
C TYR A 166 -14.15 7.45 -18.59
N ILE A 167 -15.18 8.19 -18.17
CA ILE A 167 -15.98 9.04 -19.05
C ILE A 167 -15.55 10.49 -18.87
N GLU A 168 -15.13 11.11 -19.96
CA GLU A 168 -14.60 12.47 -19.98
C GLU A 168 -15.45 13.34 -20.92
N GLY A 169 -16.01 14.42 -20.40
CA GLY A 169 -16.93 15.31 -21.13
C GLY A 169 -16.24 16.42 -21.93
N SER A 170 -14.98 16.74 -21.62
CA SER A 170 -14.15 17.61 -22.45
C SER A 170 -12.69 17.15 -22.44
N ILE A 171 -11.95 17.38 -23.52
CA ILE A 171 -10.54 16.96 -23.58
C ILE A 171 -9.67 17.89 -22.73
N ARG A 172 -9.44 17.49 -21.49
CA ARG A 172 -8.63 18.27 -20.55
C ARG A 172 -7.19 17.76 -20.47
N PRO A 173 -6.22 18.60 -20.06
CA PRO A 173 -4.81 18.22 -19.95
C PRO A 173 -4.56 16.99 -19.07
N GLU A 174 -5.41 16.73 -18.08
CA GLU A 174 -5.29 15.65 -17.09
C GLU A 174 -5.51 14.26 -17.68
N TYR A 175 -6.29 14.14 -18.76
CA TYR A 175 -6.64 12.85 -19.34
C TYR A 175 -5.40 12.06 -19.80
N LYS A 176 -4.48 12.70 -20.54
CA LYS A 176 -3.28 12.04 -21.08
C LYS A 176 -2.34 11.50 -19.98
N PRO A 177 -1.94 12.28 -18.95
CA PRO A 177 -1.10 11.76 -17.89
C PRO A 177 -1.82 10.69 -17.06
N LEU A 178 -3.10 10.85 -16.71
CA LEU A 178 -3.86 9.82 -15.98
C LEU A 178 -3.91 8.51 -16.76
N ARG A 179 -4.22 8.59 -18.07
CA ARG A 179 -4.20 7.42 -18.95
C ARG A 179 -2.84 6.73 -18.96
N ARG A 180 -1.74 7.48 -19.06
CA ARG A 180 -0.39 6.89 -19.05
C ARG A 180 -0.10 6.14 -17.76
N VAL A 181 -0.55 6.68 -16.62
CA VAL A 181 -0.40 6.02 -15.32
C VAL A 181 -1.20 4.72 -15.28
N PHE A 182 -2.47 4.74 -15.67
CA PHE A 182 -3.29 3.52 -15.72
C PHE A 182 -2.75 2.48 -16.71
N ASP A 183 -2.32 2.91 -17.91
CA ASP A 183 -1.74 2.01 -18.92
C ASP A 183 -0.38 1.43 -18.47
N SER A 184 0.30 2.05 -17.50
CA SER A 184 1.57 1.54 -16.94
C SER A 184 1.40 0.49 -15.84
N ASP A 185 0.21 0.40 -15.24
CA ASP A 185 -0.09 -0.59 -14.19
C ASP A 185 -0.76 -1.83 -14.82
N PRO A 186 -0.09 -3.00 -14.84
CA PRO A 186 -0.65 -4.22 -15.42
C PRO A 186 -1.89 -4.75 -14.69
N ASN A 187 -2.15 -4.29 -13.46
CA ASN A 187 -3.32 -4.67 -12.67
C ASN A 187 -4.55 -3.82 -13.02
N VAL A 188 -4.42 -2.81 -13.89
CA VAL A 188 -5.52 -1.92 -14.27
C VAL A 188 -5.90 -2.14 -15.74
N GLN A 189 -7.19 -2.29 -16.00
CA GLN A 189 -7.76 -2.27 -17.35
C GLN A 189 -8.58 -1.01 -17.54
N LEU A 190 -8.08 -0.09 -18.36
CA LEU A 190 -8.74 1.18 -18.64
C LEU A 190 -9.58 1.12 -19.92
N MET A 191 -10.84 1.49 -19.79
CA MET A 191 -11.73 1.87 -20.88
C MET A 191 -12.06 3.35 -20.76
N SER A 192 -11.81 4.13 -21.80
CA SER A 192 -12.12 5.56 -21.82
C SER A 192 -13.15 5.92 -22.88
N LEU A 193 -14.07 6.82 -22.52
CA LEU A 193 -15.06 7.43 -23.40
C LEU A 193 -14.90 8.95 -23.35
N ILE A 194 -14.30 9.53 -24.39
CA ILE A 194 -14.07 10.98 -24.46
C ILE A 194 -15.11 11.61 -25.37
N ARG A 195 -15.84 12.62 -24.89
CA ARG A 195 -16.81 13.33 -25.72
C ARG A 195 -16.10 14.15 -26.80
N MET A 196 -16.41 13.86 -28.06
CA MET A 196 -15.90 14.61 -29.22
C MET A 196 -16.94 15.61 -29.73
N ARG A 197 -18.22 15.26 -29.67
CA ARG A 197 -19.37 16.10 -30.09
C ARG A 197 -20.57 15.79 -29.21
N LYS A 198 -21.66 16.57 -29.33
CA LYS A 198 -22.89 16.49 -28.49
C LYS A 198 -23.44 15.07 -28.26
N SER A 199 -23.23 14.12 -29.16
CA SER A 199 -23.68 12.73 -28.95
C SER A 199 -22.66 11.68 -29.41
N LYS A 200 -21.39 12.06 -29.60
CA LYS A 200 -20.35 11.13 -30.06
C LYS A 200 -19.21 11.08 -29.05
N PHE A 201 -18.99 9.88 -28.52
CA PHE A 201 -17.85 9.56 -27.65
C PHE A 201 -16.84 8.75 -28.45
N GLN A 202 -15.57 9.12 -28.32
CA GLN A 202 -14.45 8.33 -28.81
C GLN A 202 -14.06 7.32 -27.74
N ALA A 203 -14.14 6.05 -28.11
CA ALA A 203 -13.74 4.93 -27.27
C ALA A 203 -12.24 4.65 -27.41
N SER A 204 -11.56 4.42 -26.29
CA SER A 204 -10.16 4.00 -26.26
C SER A 204 -9.89 3.02 -25.13
N GLY A 205 -9.04 2.02 -25.36
CA GLY A 205 -8.83 0.90 -24.44
C GLY A 205 -9.91 -0.19 -24.55
N SER A 206 -9.87 -1.15 -23.62
CA SER A 206 -10.83 -2.25 -23.53
C SER A 206 -10.74 -2.92 -22.16
N VAL A 207 -11.85 -3.50 -21.72
CA VAL A 207 -11.91 -4.31 -20.49
C VAL A 207 -12.35 -5.72 -20.86
N GLY A 208 -11.61 -6.74 -20.39
CA GLY A 208 -11.86 -8.15 -20.72
C GLY A 208 -11.84 -8.43 -22.24
N GLY A 209 -10.98 -7.72 -22.99
CA GLY A 209 -10.90 -7.81 -24.45
C GLY A 209 -12.07 -7.20 -25.22
N ARG A 210 -13.01 -6.53 -24.53
CA ARG A 210 -14.20 -5.93 -25.14
C ARG A 210 -14.17 -4.40 -25.03
N LYS A 211 -14.44 -3.73 -26.14
CA LYS A 211 -14.65 -2.27 -26.16
C LYS A 211 -16.10 -1.93 -25.82
N LEU A 212 -16.33 -0.71 -25.34
CA LEU A 212 -17.65 -0.13 -25.18
C LEU A 212 -17.71 1.15 -26.03
N LEU A 213 -18.53 1.19 -27.08
CA LEU A 213 -18.50 2.30 -28.06
C LEU A 213 -19.48 3.43 -27.74
N ARG A 214 -20.24 3.30 -26.65
CA ARG A 214 -21.28 4.24 -26.20
C ARG A 214 -21.25 4.34 -24.67
N LEU A 215 -21.94 5.34 -24.12
CA LEU A 215 -22.18 5.36 -22.68
C LEU A 215 -22.88 4.06 -22.22
N PRO A 216 -22.53 3.53 -21.04
CA PRO A 216 -23.24 2.39 -20.46
C PRO A 216 -24.70 2.76 -20.23
N THR A 217 -25.61 1.81 -20.46
CA THR A 217 -27.05 2.05 -20.30
C THR A 217 -27.71 0.95 -19.48
N THR A 218 -27.27 -0.30 -19.64
CA THR A 218 -27.84 -1.44 -18.91
C THR A 218 -27.01 -1.76 -17.68
N LYS A 219 -27.61 -2.40 -16.67
CA LYS A 219 -26.87 -2.92 -15.51
C LYS A 219 -25.67 -3.79 -15.94
N ALA A 220 -25.86 -4.65 -16.94
CA ALA A 220 -24.82 -5.49 -17.49
C ALA A 220 -23.66 -4.70 -18.15
N ASP A 221 -23.90 -3.47 -18.64
CA ASP A 221 -22.81 -2.60 -19.09
C ASP A 221 -21.96 -2.12 -17.90
N PHE A 222 -22.58 -1.76 -16.78
CA PHE A 222 -21.91 -1.27 -15.56
C PHE A 222 -21.18 -2.39 -14.81
N ASP A 223 -21.77 -3.59 -14.70
CA ASP A 223 -21.19 -4.78 -14.01
C ASP A 223 -19.85 -5.25 -14.62
N ARG A 224 -19.48 -4.73 -15.79
CA ARG A 224 -18.19 -4.96 -16.43
C ARG A 224 -17.03 -4.20 -15.78
N PHE A 225 -17.32 -3.25 -14.91
CA PHE A 225 -16.34 -2.34 -14.32
C PHE A 225 -16.38 -2.45 -12.79
N ASP A 226 -15.27 -2.10 -12.17
CA ASP A 226 -15.13 -1.99 -10.71
C ASP A 226 -15.11 -0.51 -10.28
N VAL A 227 -14.62 0.37 -11.17
CA VAL A 227 -14.52 1.81 -10.94
C VAL A 227 -15.12 2.58 -12.11
N LEU A 228 -15.94 3.58 -11.81
CA LEU A 228 -16.41 4.60 -12.74
C LEU A 228 -15.76 5.94 -12.41
N ILE A 229 -15.11 6.56 -13.39
CA ILE A 229 -14.56 7.91 -13.30
C ILE A 229 -15.38 8.84 -14.18
N LEU A 230 -15.95 9.89 -13.60
CA LEU A 230 -16.67 10.95 -14.31
C LEU A 230 -15.84 12.23 -14.29
N GLY A 231 -15.46 12.73 -15.47
CA GLY A 231 -14.73 13.98 -15.64
C GLY A 231 -15.47 14.96 -16.55
N ASP A 232 -15.58 16.22 -16.13
CA ASP A 232 -16.17 17.35 -16.88
C ASP A 232 -17.42 17.04 -17.71
N LEU A 233 -18.31 16.21 -17.18
CA LEU A 233 -19.46 15.70 -17.91
C LEU A 233 -20.73 16.28 -17.33
N ASP A 234 -21.41 17.15 -18.09
CA ASP A 234 -22.73 17.66 -17.70
C ASP A 234 -23.74 16.50 -17.56
N ARG A 235 -24.59 16.54 -16.53
CA ARG A 235 -25.56 15.46 -16.26
C ARG A 235 -26.49 15.18 -17.44
N THR A 236 -26.72 16.15 -18.33
CA THR A 236 -27.59 16.00 -19.51
C THR A 236 -27.10 14.93 -20.48
N TYR A 237 -25.81 14.58 -20.50
CA TYR A 237 -25.29 13.46 -21.30
C TYR A 237 -25.65 12.10 -20.71
N LEU A 238 -25.93 12.04 -19.41
CA LEU A 238 -26.36 10.83 -18.72
C LEU A 238 -27.88 10.66 -18.77
N MET A 239 -28.63 11.68 -19.19
CA MET A 239 -30.06 11.57 -19.37
C MET A 239 -30.41 10.66 -20.55
N ASP A 240 -31.44 9.83 -20.35
CA ASP A 240 -32.11 9.07 -21.39
C ASP A 240 -33.27 9.88 -21.98
N LYS A 241 -33.51 9.72 -23.29
CA LYS A 241 -34.55 10.48 -24.00
C LYS A 241 -35.97 10.09 -23.58
N VAL A 242 -36.16 8.86 -23.10
CA VAL A 242 -37.47 8.30 -22.76
C VAL A 242 -37.60 8.20 -21.24
N VAL A 243 -36.58 7.68 -20.57
CA VAL A 243 -36.63 7.34 -19.14
C VAL A 243 -35.98 8.44 -18.26
N GLY A 244 -35.53 9.55 -18.85
CA GLY A 244 -35.05 10.71 -18.08
C GLY A 244 -33.71 10.44 -17.39
N ASP A 245 -33.71 10.08 -16.10
CA ASP A 245 -32.51 9.95 -15.28
C ASP A 245 -31.87 8.54 -15.28
N LEU A 246 -32.30 7.65 -16.18
CA LEU A 246 -31.92 6.23 -16.21
C LEU A 246 -30.45 5.95 -15.88
N ARG A 247 -29.47 6.59 -16.56
CA ARG A 247 -28.06 6.30 -16.29
C ARG A 247 -27.59 6.85 -14.94
N LEU A 248 -28.14 7.97 -14.48
CA LEU A 248 -27.83 8.50 -13.15
C LEU A 248 -28.26 7.48 -12.09
N THR A 249 -29.46 6.93 -12.23
CA THR A 249 -29.98 5.86 -11.36
C THR A 249 -29.12 4.60 -11.44
N ARG A 250 -28.67 4.20 -12.63
CA ARG A 250 -27.73 3.06 -12.77
C ARG A 250 -26.37 3.29 -12.12
N ILE A 251 -25.86 4.53 -12.14
CA ILE A 251 -24.62 4.87 -11.45
C ILE A 251 -24.81 4.73 -9.94
N LYS A 252 -25.93 5.20 -9.40
CA LYS A 252 -26.28 4.99 -8.00
C LYS A 252 -26.33 3.50 -7.64
N GLU A 253 -27.10 2.71 -8.41
CA GLU A 253 -27.19 1.25 -8.20
C GLU A 253 -25.82 0.55 -8.29
N PHE A 254 -24.96 1.00 -9.21
CA PHE A 254 -23.60 0.48 -9.35
C PHE A 254 -22.77 0.73 -8.08
N VAL A 255 -22.85 1.93 -7.51
CA VAL A 255 -22.12 2.28 -6.28
C VAL A 255 -22.67 1.53 -5.07
N GLU A 256 -24.00 1.50 -4.90
CA GLU A 256 -24.66 0.75 -3.83
C GLU A 256 -24.40 -0.76 -3.93
N GLY A 257 -24.15 -1.27 -5.14
CA GLY A 257 -23.74 -2.64 -5.42
C GLY A 257 -22.25 -2.94 -5.15
N GLY A 258 -21.48 -1.98 -4.64
CA GLY A 258 -20.05 -2.14 -4.31
C GLY A 258 -19.08 -1.60 -5.38
N GLY A 259 -19.58 -0.99 -6.45
CA GLY A 259 -18.76 -0.27 -7.42
C GLY A 259 -18.21 1.04 -6.85
N ALA A 260 -17.03 1.47 -7.31
CA ALA A 260 -16.44 2.75 -6.89
C ALA A 260 -16.77 3.86 -7.88
N LEU A 261 -17.14 5.04 -7.37
CA LEU A 261 -17.31 6.26 -8.15
C LEU A 261 -16.24 7.29 -7.79
N LEU A 262 -15.53 7.78 -8.78
CA LEU A 262 -14.66 8.94 -8.68
C LEU A 262 -15.18 10.04 -9.59
N MET A 263 -15.39 11.23 -9.04
CA MET A 263 -15.79 12.40 -9.81
C MET A 263 -14.66 13.43 -9.81
N LEU A 264 -14.19 13.80 -10.99
CA LEU A 264 -13.16 14.81 -11.19
C LEU A 264 -13.81 16.18 -11.40
N SER A 265 -13.32 17.20 -10.68
CA SER A 265 -13.77 18.59 -10.84
C SER A 265 -13.55 19.10 -12.27
N GLY A 266 -14.34 20.08 -12.68
CA GLY A 266 -14.39 20.64 -14.03
C GLY A 266 -15.53 21.66 -14.17
N ALA A 267 -15.53 22.43 -15.25
CA ALA A 267 -16.56 23.43 -15.53
C ALA A 267 -17.98 22.84 -15.68
N ASN A 268 -18.07 21.54 -15.96
CA ASN A 268 -19.31 20.79 -16.13
C ASN A 268 -19.45 19.63 -15.11
N SER A 269 -18.72 19.68 -13.99
CA SER A 269 -18.82 18.71 -12.89
C SER A 269 -19.60 19.31 -11.70
N PHE A 270 -20.01 18.47 -10.74
CA PHE A 270 -20.65 18.91 -9.48
C PHE A 270 -21.84 19.86 -9.73
N GLY A 271 -21.92 20.98 -9.00
CA GLY A 271 -23.00 21.97 -9.15
C GLY A 271 -23.11 22.54 -10.56
N PRO A 272 -22.04 23.09 -11.16
CA PRO A 272 -22.05 23.55 -12.56
C PRO A 272 -22.49 22.49 -13.58
N GLY A 273 -22.15 21.22 -13.33
CA GLY A 273 -22.61 20.06 -14.10
C GLY A 273 -24.09 19.73 -13.94
N GLY A 274 -24.76 20.31 -12.95
CA GLY A 274 -26.16 20.12 -12.60
C GLY A 274 -26.43 18.82 -11.86
N TYR A 275 -25.50 18.35 -11.05
CA TYR A 275 -25.67 17.09 -10.30
C TYR A 275 -26.50 17.24 -9.02
N GLU A 276 -26.88 18.46 -8.63
CA GLU A 276 -27.80 18.72 -7.52
C GLU A 276 -29.12 17.96 -7.68
N ASN A 277 -29.60 17.38 -6.58
CA ASN A 277 -30.84 16.60 -6.51
C ASN A 277 -30.88 15.43 -7.51
N THR A 278 -29.72 14.85 -7.85
CA THR A 278 -29.65 13.67 -8.73
C THR A 278 -29.32 12.39 -7.96
N PRO A 279 -29.63 11.21 -8.52
CA PRO A 279 -29.19 9.94 -7.94
C PRO A 279 -27.67 9.83 -7.73
N VAL A 280 -26.87 10.52 -8.55
CA VAL A 280 -25.42 10.55 -8.43
C VAL A 280 -24.97 11.34 -7.20
N GLU A 281 -25.60 12.49 -6.89
CA GLU A 281 -25.28 13.24 -5.66
C GLU A 281 -25.53 12.41 -4.40
N GLN A 282 -26.57 11.58 -4.39
CA GLN A 282 -26.91 10.73 -3.23
C GLN A 282 -25.80 9.72 -2.87
N VAL A 283 -24.89 9.42 -3.79
CA VAL A 283 -23.75 8.50 -3.57
C VAL A 283 -22.40 9.21 -3.55
N LEU A 284 -22.38 10.55 -3.70
CA LEU A 284 -21.17 11.34 -3.50
C LEU A 284 -20.98 11.65 -2.01
N PRO A 285 -19.72 11.73 -1.52
CA PRO A 285 -19.44 12.10 -0.14
C PRO A 285 -19.56 13.61 0.12
N VAL A 286 -20.17 14.37 -0.81
CA VAL A 286 -20.31 15.83 -0.76
C VAL A 286 -21.64 16.23 -1.38
N PHE A 287 -22.22 17.31 -0.86
CA PHE A 287 -23.32 18.02 -1.52
C PHE A 287 -22.74 18.95 -2.59
N VAL A 288 -23.30 18.91 -3.80
CA VAL A 288 -22.65 19.56 -4.96
C VAL A 288 -23.15 20.96 -5.24
N GLY A 289 -24.28 21.35 -4.64
CA GLY A 289 -24.94 22.64 -4.83
C GLY A 289 -25.50 22.84 -6.24
N GLY A 290 -26.23 23.93 -6.45
CA GLY A 290 -26.83 24.26 -7.74
C GLY A 290 -25.84 24.81 -8.78
N ARG A 291 -26.29 24.92 -10.04
CA ARG A 291 -25.49 25.47 -11.16
C ARG A 291 -25.09 26.93 -10.97
N THR A 292 -25.82 27.66 -10.14
CA THR A 292 -25.62 29.09 -9.87
C THR A 292 -24.63 29.33 -8.72
N GLN A 293 -24.10 28.27 -8.11
CA GLN A 293 -23.10 28.42 -7.07
C GLN A 293 -21.83 29.04 -7.67
N GLU A 294 -21.37 30.12 -7.06
CA GLU A 294 -20.15 30.80 -7.48
C GLU A 294 -18.92 29.95 -7.14
N ASN A 295 -17.93 29.97 -8.04
CA ASN A 295 -16.66 29.31 -7.79
C ASN A 295 -15.80 30.21 -6.89
N GLU A 296 -15.31 29.66 -5.78
CA GLU A 296 -14.31 30.33 -4.96
C GLU A 296 -12.96 30.30 -5.67
N ALA A 297 -12.51 31.47 -6.16
CA ALA A 297 -11.25 31.61 -6.89
C ALA A 297 -10.06 31.99 -6.00
N THR A 298 -10.27 32.11 -4.69
CA THR A 298 -9.20 32.42 -3.74
C THR A 298 -8.09 31.37 -3.84
N PRO A 299 -6.83 31.78 -4.10
CA PRO A 299 -5.70 30.86 -4.11
C PRO A 299 -5.55 30.18 -2.75
N PHE A 300 -5.42 28.85 -2.75
CA PHE A 300 -5.20 28.08 -1.55
C PHE A 300 -4.15 26.98 -1.80
N LEU A 301 -3.58 26.46 -0.73
CA LEU A 301 -2.75 25.25 -0.75
C LEU A 301 -3.48 24.17 0.05
N PRO A 302 -3.74 22.99 -0.54
CA PRO A 302 -4.36 21.89 0.20
C PRO A 302 -3.42 21.45 1.32
N GLN A 303 -3.94 21.37 2.54
CA GLN A 303 -3.21 20.82 3.69
C GLN A 303 -3.87 19.53 4.12
N LEU A 304 -3.07 18.50 4.34
CA LEU A 304 -3.58 17.26 4.90
C LEU A 304 -3.98 17.47 6.36
N THR A 305 -5.17 16.98 6.72
CA THR A 305 -5.55 16.81 8.12
C THR A 305 -4.67 15.74 8.78
N ALA A 306 -4.71 15.64 10.11
CA ALA A 306 -3.99 14.58 10.82
C ALA A 306 -4.45 13.16 10.40
N GLU A 307 -5.71 13.03 9.98
CA GLU A 307 -6.25 11.79 9.42
C GLU A 307 -5.76 11.57 7.98
N GLY A 308 -5.81 12.60 7.12
CA GLY A 308 -5.29 12.52 5.75
C GLY A 308 -3.81 12.15 5.71
N ALA A 309 -2.99 12.68 6.63
CA ALA A 309 -1.57 12.35 6.73
C ALA A 309 -1.29 10.87 7.07
N LYS A 310 -2.28 10.13 7.60
CA LYS A 310 -2.19 8.70 7.88
C LYS A 310 -2.89 7.84 6.83
N HIS A 311 -3.60 8.46 5.90
CA HIS A 311 -4.44 7.76 4.93
C HIS A 311 -3.63 7.31 3.72
N LYS A 312 -3.79 6.04 3.33
CA LYS A 312 -3.01 5.37 2.27
C LYS A 312 -3.04 6.06 0.90
N VAL A 313 -4.12 6.77 0.57
CA VAL A 313 -4.23 7.54 -0.68
C VAL A 313 -3.15 8.62 -0.79
N PHE A 314 -2.61 9.11 0.33
CA PHE A 314 -1.59 10.17 0.36
C PHE A 314 -0.17 9.65 0.59
N ASP A 315 0.02 8.33 0.78
CA ASP A 315 1.34 7.73 0.96
C ASP A 315 2.27 8.09 -0.22
N GLY A 316 3.39 8.77 0.08
CA GLY A 316 4.41 9.14 -0.92
C GLY A 316 4.11 10.39 -1.74
N ILE A 317 2.91 10.97 -1.59
CA ILE A 317 2.53 12.25 -2.20
C ILE A 317 2.27 13.37 -1.18
N ASP A 318 2.23 13.04 0.10
CA ASP A 318 2.15 13.96 1.24
C ASP A 318 3.16 15.12 1.14
N LYS A 319 4.39 14.83 0.70
CA LYS A 319 5.44 15.85 0.47
C LYS A 319 5.08 16.90 -0.60
N TYR A 320 4.13 16.61 -1.49
CA TYR A 320 3.62 17.54 -2.50
C TYR A 320 2.39 18.33 -2.02
N MET A 321 1.87 18.03 -0.82
CA MET A 321 0.79 18.78 -0.17
C MET A 321 1.35 19.97 0.64
N PHE A 322 2.63 20.29 0.47
CA PHE A 322 3.26 21.53 0.91
C PHE A 322 3.49 22.40 -0.34
N GLY A 323 3.49 23.73 -0.20
CA GLY A 323 3.71 24.64 -1.33
C GLY A 323 5.01 24.34 -2.09
N PRO A 324 5.21 24.92 -3.29
CA PRO A 324 6.38 24.65 -4.13
C PRO A 324 7.70 24.63 -3.33
N GLY A 325 8.42 23.51 -3.39
CA GLY A 325 9.70 23.33 -2.69
C GLY A 325 9.62 22.88 -1.22
N GLY A 326 8.48 22.32 -0.77
CA GLY A 326 8.32 21.84 0.62
C GLY A 326 8.20 22.98 1.64
N ARG A 327 8.01 24.22 1.18
CA ARG A 327 7.79 25.37 2.05
C ARG A 327 6.42 25.25 2.68
N LYS A 328 6.35 25.50 3.98
CA LYS A 328 5.07 25.67 4.68
C LYS A 328 4.27 26.77 3.96
N PRO A 329 2.95 26.61 3.84
CA PRO A 329 2.08 27.63 3.26
C PRO A 329 2.34 28.99 3.90
N ASP A 330 2.23 30.07 3.12
CA ASP A 330 2.27 31.42 3.68
C ASP A 330 1.20 31.50 4.78
N PRO A 331 1.58 31.80 6.04
CA PRO A 331 0.64 31.85 7.16
C PRO A 331 -0.46 32.90 6.97
N ASN A 332 -0.29 33.82 6.01
CA ASN A 332 -1.27 34.85 5.65
C ASN A 332 -2.25 34.42 4.56
N LEU A 333 -2.13 33.20 4.00
CA LEU A 333 -3.16 32.70 3.09
C LEU A 333 -4.48 32.56 3.85
N PRO A 334 -5.61 33.04 3.28
CA PRO A 334 -6.91 32.87 3.90
C PRO A 334 -7.14 31.37 4.16
N ARG A 335 -7.54 31.03 5.39
CA ARG A 335 -8.13 29.70 5.61
C ARG A 335 -9.40 29.67 4.79
N LEU A 336 -9.61 28.57 4.05
CA LEU A 336 -10.92 28.32 3.47
C LEU A 336 -11.95 28.43 4.61
N PRO A 337 -13.06 29.17 4.41
CA PRO A 337 -14.10 29.26 5.42
C PRO A 337 -14.52 27.84 5.81
N ASN A 338 -14.87 27.64 7.09
CA ASN A 338 -15.42 26.36 7.52
C ASN A 338 -16.66 26.09 6.65
N LEU A 339 -16.55 25.13 5.73
CA LEU A 339 -17.62 24.67 4.85
C LEU A 339 -18.66 23.87 5.64
#